data_AF-A0A839QSV2-F1
#
_entry.id   AF-A0A839QSV2-F1
#
_cell.length_a   1.000
_cell.length_b   1.000
_cell.length_c   1.000
_cell.angle_alpha   90.00
_cell.angle_beta   90.00
_cell.angle_gamma   90.00
#
_symmetry.space_group_name_H-M   'P 1'
#
loop_
_entity.id
_entity.type
_entity.pdbx_description
1 polymer ?
#
loop_
_entity_poly.entity_id
_entity_poly.type
_entity_poly.pdbx_seq_one_letter_code
_entity_poly.pdbx_strand_id
1 'polypeptide(L)'
;MALDHWEVSVSEAQKIVGYAADDIERLKRQSDSLVSSFSASATACNHLDIGDALDSLLHDFAGPLLEAALGAGRSITGQTGKAIQAYEDADATMAAAAENAVDLIPDMSKDDQAGAE
;
A
#
# COMPACT_ATOMS: atom_id res chain seq x y z
N MET A 1 -22.33 -19.74 15.44
CA MET A 1 -21.88 -18.78 14.39
C MET A 1 -20.53 -18.29 14.83
N ALA A 2 -19.46 -18.71 14.16
CA ALA A 2 -18.15 -18.16 14.40
C ALA A 2 -18.13 -16.75 13.80
N LEU A 3 -17.90 -15.74 14.64
CA LEU A 3 -17.41 -14.45 14.18
C LEU A 3 -15.97 -14.70 13.74
N ASP A 4 -15.79 -15.03 12.45
CA ASP A 4 -14.47 -15.08 11.84
C ASP A 4 -13.83 -13.70 12.05
N HIS A 5 -12.79 -13.66 12.87
CA HIS A 5 -12.15 -12.42 13.32
C HIS A 5 -11.57 -11.68 12.11
N TRP A 6 -12.00 -10.44 11.90
CA TRP A 6 -11.33 -9.49 11.01
C TRP A 6 -10.09 -8.92 11.70
N GLU A 7 -9.18 -9.80 12.15
CA GLU A 7 -7.95 -9.33 12.78
C GLU A 7 -6.90 -9.05 11.70
N VAL A 8 -7.08 -7.92 10.99
CA VAL A 8 -6.01 -7.36 10.17
C VAL A 8 -5.03 -6.70 11.15
N SER A 9 -3.81 -7.22 11.25
CA SER A 9 -2.73 -6.53 11.95
C SER A 9 -2.35 -5.28 11.16
N VAL A 10 -3.09 -4.19 11.39
CA VAL A 10 -2.92 -2.90 10.72
C VAL A 10 -1.48 -2.43 10.79
N SER A 11 -0.84 -2.57 11.96
CA SER A 11 0.57 -2.19 12.15
C SER A 11 1.55 -2.98 11.29
N GLU A 12 1.28 -4.26 11.02
CA GLU A 12 2.11 -5.11 10.18
C GLU A 12 1.86 -4.81 8.70
N ALA A 13 0.59 -4.62 8.33
CA ALA A 13 0.20 -4.22 6.98
C ALA A 13 0.82 -2.86 6.58
N GLN A 14 0.81 -1.87 7.48
CA GLN A 14 1.45 -0.57 7.28
C GLN A 14 2.97 -0.71 7.09
N LYS A 15 3.65 -1.56 7.88
CA LYS A 15 5.08 -1.84 7.71
C LYS A 15 5.39 -2.44 6.35
N ILE A 16 4.61 -3.43 5.92
CA ILE A 16 4.79 -4.07 4.60
C ILE A 16 4.59 -3.06 3.47
N VAL A 17 3.56 -2.21 3.55
CA VAL A 17 3.33 -1.12 2.59
C VAL A 17 4.49 -0.14 2.58
N GLY A 18 5.04 0.20 3.75
CA GLY A 18 6.24 1.04 3.88
C GLY A 18 7.46 0.43 3.18
N TYR A 19 7.79 -0.83 3.48
CA TYR A 19 8.90 -1.53 2.84
C TYR A 19 8.73 -1.64 1.31
N ALA A 20 7.51 -1.94 0.86
CA ALA A 20 7.21 -2.00 -0.57
C ALA A 20 7.39 -0.62 -1.24
N ALA A 21 7.00 0.47 -0.58
CA ALA A 21 7.22 1.82 -1.10
C ALA A 21 8.72 2.16 -1.22
N ASP A 22 9.51 1.83 -0.20
CA ASP A 22 10.96 2.03 -0.19
C ASP A 22 11.65 1.22 -1.30
N ASP A 23 11.24 -0.04 -1.50
CA ASP A 23 11.78 -0.89 -2.55
C ASP A 23 11.43 -0.37 -3.96
N ILE A 24 10.23 0.17 -4.15
CA ILE A 24 9.84 0.83 -5.40
C ILE A 24 10.72 2.07 -5.66
N GLU A 25 11.01 2.86 -4.63
CA GLU A 25 11.90 4.02 -4.78
C GLU A 25 13.35 3.62 -5.06
N ARG A 26 13.82 2.52 -4.44
CA ARG A 26 15.13 1.95 -4.76
C ARG A 26 15.19 1.47 -6.20
N LEU A 27 14.16 0.75 -6.66
CA LEU A 27 14.06 0.29 -8.04
C LEU A 27 14.07 1.47 -9.02
N LYS A 28 13.39 2.57 -8.71
CA LYS A 28 13.42 3.79 -9.51
C LYS A 28 14.84 4.35 -9.65
N ARG A 29 15.55 4.50 -8.53
CA ARG A 29 16.94 5.00 -8.53
C ARG A 29 17.87 4.10 -9.35
N GLN A 30 17.69 2.78 -9.26
CA GLN A 30 18.44 1.81 -10.06
C GLN A 30 18.10 1.92 -11.54
N SER A 31 16.82 2.09 -11.88
CA SER A 31 16.35 2.33 -13.25
C SER A 31 17.00 3.57 -13.86
N ASP A 32 16.98 4.71 -13.15
CA ASP A 32 17.58 5.96 -13.61
C ASP A 32 19.09 5.80 -13.85
N SER A 33 19.78 5.08 -12.96
CA SER A 33 21.20 4.77 -13.11
C SER A 33 21.49 3.84 -14.30
N LEU A 34 20.62 2.86 -14.57
CA LEU A 34 20.75 1.94 -15.70
C LEU A 34 20.59 2.69 -17.02
N VAL A 35 19.55 3.51 -17.13
CA VAL A 35 19.26 4.36 -18.30
C VAL A 35 20.46 5.25 -18.63
N SER A 36 21.00 5.93 -17.60
CA SER A 36 22.19 6.76 -17.76
C SER A 36 23.41 5.97 -18.24
N SER A 37 23.62 4.75 -17.72
CA SER A 37 24.76 3.90 -18.09
C SER A 37 24.66 3.39 -19.53
N PHE A 38 23.46 3.01 -19.97
CA PHE A 38 23.21 2.59 -21.35
C PHE A 38 23.45 3.74 -22.34
N SER A 39 22.88 4.92 -22.05
CA SER A 39 23.06 6.10 -22.90
C SER A 39 24.53 6.54 -22.99
N ALA A 40 25.26 6.50 -21.86
CA ALA A 40 26.71 6.77 -21.86
C ALA A 40 27.50 5.74 -22.68
N SER A 41 27.12 4.46 -22.60
CA SER A 41 27.76 3.39 -23.37
C SER A 41 27.50 3.51 -24.88
N ALA A 42 26.26 3.83 -25.27
CA ALA A 42 25.90 4.08 -26.65
C ALA A 42 26.68 5.29 -27.21
N THR A 43 26.78 6.36 -26.43
CA THR A 43 27.58 7.56 -26.76
C THR A 43 29.06 7.21 -26.92
N ALA A 44 29.64 6.39 -26.03
CA ALA A 44 31.03 5.95 -26.12
C ALA A 44 31.30 5.08 -27.37
N CYS A 45 30.28 4.37 -27.85
CA CYS A 45 30.32 3.63 -29.11
C CYS A 45 30.02 4.51 -30.35
N ASN A 46 29.93 5.83 -30.19
CA ASN A 46 29.53 6.79 -31.24
C ASN A 46 28.21 6.43 -31.93
N HIS A 47 27.31 5.71 -31.26
CA HIS A 47 26.08 5.20 -31.88
C HIS A 47 26.34 4.45 -33.20
N LEU A 48 27.47 3.75 -33.29
CA LEU A 48 27.67 2.72 -34.32
C LEU A 48 26.75 1.51 -34.00
N ASP A 49 26.72 0.48 -34.84
CA ASP A 49 25.78 -0.67 -34.69
C ASP A 49 25.61 -1.21 -33.26
N ILE A 50 26.69 -1.24 -32.47
CA ILE A 50 26.65 -1.66 -31.04
C ILE A 50 25.95 -0.60 -30.17
N GLY A 51 26.23 0.69 -30.38
CA GLY A 51 25.57 1.79 -29.69
C GLY A 51 24.08 1.87 -30.04
N ASP A 52 23.71 1.70 -31.30
CA ASP A 52 22.31 1.65 -31.74
C ASP A 52 21.55 0.45 -31.13
N ALA A 53 22.22 -0.70 -31.01
CA ALA A 53 21.65 -1.85 -30.32
C ALA A 53 21.44 -1.59 -28.82
N LEU A 54 22.34 -0.85 -28.17
CA LEU A 54 22.19 -0.43 -26.77
C LEU A 54 21.04 0.56 -26.60
N ASP A 55 20.90 1.53 -27.49
CA ASP A 55 19.79 2.49 -27.48
C ASP A 55 18.44 1.78 -27.73
N SER A 56 18.40 0.84 -28.66
CA SER A 56 17.19 0.04 -28.94
C SER A 56 16.81 -0.84 -27.75
N LEU A 57 17.78 -1.52 -27.13
CA LEU A 57 17.52 -2.33 -25.93
C LEU A 57 17.01 -1.47 -24.76
N LEU A 58 17.52 -0.24 -24.64
CA LEU A 58 17.07 0.70 -23.63
C LEU A 58 15.63 1.19 -23.90
N HIS A 59 15.34 1.68 -25.11
CA HIS A 59 14.06 2.31 -25.43
C HIS A 59 12.92 1.32 -25.67
N ASP A 60 13.21 0.20 -26.32
CA ASP A 60 12.15 -0.74 -26.74
C ASP A 60 11.85 -1.78 -25.66
N PHE A 61 12.81 -2.05 -24.78
CA PHE A 61 12.68 -3.12 -23.78
C PHE A 61 12.85 -2.64 -22.35
N ALA A 62 14.02 -2.14 -21.98
CA ALA A 62 14.32 -1.88 -20.57
C ALA A 62 13.47 -0.75 -19.98
N GLY A 63 13.36 0.39 -20.69
CA GLY A 63 12.58 1.54 -20.26
C GLY A 63 11.10 1.21 -20.01
N PRO A 64 10.35 0.72 -21.03
CA PRO A 64 8.94 0.38 -20.87
C PRO A 64 8.68 -0.67 -19.78
N LEU A 65 9.54 -1.68 -19.67
CA LEU A 65 9.42 -2.72 -18.65
C LEU A 65 9.59 -2.15 -17.24
N LEU A 66 10.60 -1.30 -17.04
CA LEU A 66 10.87 -0.66 -15.75
C LEU A 66 9.75 0.31 -15.36
N GLU A 67 9.23 1.09 -16.32
CA GLU A 67 8.08 1.97 -16.11
C GLU A 67 6.83 1.18 -15.72
N ALA A 68 6.55 0.08 -16.41
CA ALA A 68 5.41 -0.80 -16.10
C ALA A 68 5.56 -1.42 -14.70
N ALA A 69 6.74 -1.89 -14.33
CA ALA A 69 7.02 -2.46 -13.02
C ALA A 69 6.84 -1.41 -11.89
N LEU A 70 7.38 -0.20 -12.07
CA LEU A 70 7.21 0.90 -11.13
C LEU A 70 5.74 1.33 -11.02
N GLY A 71 5.03 1.41 -12.13
CA GLY A 71 3.61 1.75 -12.17
C GLY A 71 2.75 0.73 -11.44
N ALA A 72 2.97 -0.57 -11.71
CA ALA A 72 2.27 -1.66 -11.03
C ALA A 72 2.55 -1.66 -9.52
N GLY A 73 3.81 -1.51 -9.12
CA GLY A 73 4.21 -1.42 -7.72
C GLY A 73 3.51 -0.26 -7.01
N ARG A 74 3.57 0.95 -7.57
CA ARG A 74 2.90 2.13 -6.98
C ARG A 74 1.38 1.95 -6.86
N SER A 75 0.76 1.36 -7.87
CA SER A 75 -0.68 1.11 -7.87
C SER A 75 -1.06 0.14 -6.74
N ILE A 76 -0.38 -1.00 -6.64
CA ILE A 76 -0.64 -2.02 -5.60
C ILE A 76 -0.40 -1.43 -4.21
N THR A 77 0.77 -0.83 -3.96
CA THR A 77 1.11 -0.26 -2.66
C THR A 77 0.13 0.85 -2.26
N GLY A 78 -0.28 1.69 -3.20
CA GLY A 78 -1.26 2.75 -2.97
C GLY A 78 -2.66 2.23 -2.68
N GLN A 79 -3.12 1.20 -3.40
CA GLN A 79 -4.43 0.57 -3.15
C GLN A 79 -4.46 -0.14 -1.81
N THR A 80 -3.40 -0.88 -1.46
CA THR A 80 -3.27 -1.55 -0.17
C THR A 80 -3.26 -0.54 0.97
N GLY A 81 -2.53 0.59 0.83
CA GLY A 81 -2.55 1.66 1.83
C GLY A 81 -3.95 2.23 2.07
N LYS A 82 -4.72 2.45 1.00
CA LYS A 82 -6.13 2.89 1.11
C LYS A 82 -7.03 1.85 1.79
N ALA A 83 -6.82 0.57 1.49
CA ALA A 83 -7.58 -0.50 2.11
C ALA A 83 -7.32 -0.57 3.63
N ILE A 84 -6.06 -0.42 4.06
CA ILE A 84 -5.69 -0.36 5.48
C ILE A 84 -6.42 0.79 6.18
N GLN A 85 -6.38 2.00 5.61
CA GLN A 85 -7.07 3.15 6.18
C GLN A 85 -8.58 2.92 6.30
N ALA A 86 -9.20 2.31 5.29
CA ALA A 86 -10.62 1.99 5.32
C ALA A 86 -10.98 1.00 6.45
N TYR A 87 -10.10 0.06 6.77
CA TYR A 87 -10.28 -0.83 7.93
C TYR A 87 -10.17 -0.06 9.26
N GLU A 88 -9.16 0.80 9.42
CA GLU A 88 -9.02 1.63 10.63
C GLU A 88 -10.24 2.54 10.85
N ASP A 89 -10.72 3.19 9.79
CA ASP A 89 -11.88 4.09 9.85
C ASP A 89 -13.17 3.32 10.20
N ALA A 90 -13.33 2.11 9.67
CA ALA A 90 -14.46 1.24 9.98
C ALA A 90 -14.44 0.78 11.43
N ASP A 91 -13.28 0.36 11.94
CA ASP A 91 -13.10 -0.05 13.35
C ASP A 91 -13.41 1.11 14.30
N ALA A 92 -12.90 2.31 14.02
CA ALA A 92 -13.21 3.51 14.80
C ALA A 92 -14.70 3.84 14.81
N THR A 93 -15.36 3.70 13.66
CA THR A 93 -16.81 3.93 13.53
C THR A 93 -17.62 2.90 14.32
N MET A 94 -17.23 1.63 14.27
CA MET A 94 -17.89 0.56 15.03
C MET A 94 -17.70 0.75 16.54
N ALA A 95 -16.50 1.13 16.98
CA ALA A 95 -16.22 1.42 18.39
C ALA A 95 -17.09 2.57 18.91
N ALA A 96 -17.18 3.68 18.16
CA ALA A 96 -18.04 4.82 18.52
C ALA A 96 -19.53 4.45 18.54
N ALA A 97 -19.99 3.61 17.61
CA ALA A 97 -21.36 3.12 17.59
C ALA A 97 -21.66 2.23 18.81
N ALA A 98 -20.71 1.38 19.21
CA ALA A 98 -20.84 0.54 20.40
C ALA A 98 -20.87 1.37 21.69
N GLU A 99 -20.02 2.39 21.82
CA GLU A 99 -20.01 3.31 22.97
C GLU A 99 -21.36 4.03 23.11
N ASN A 100 -21.87 4.61 22.02
CA ASN A 100 -23.19 5.25 22.00
C ASN A 100 -24.34 4.27 22.33
N ALA A 101 -24.22 3.00 21.95
CA ALA A 101 -25.23 1.99 22.25
C ALA A 101 -25.25 1.64 23.75
N VAL A 102 -24.09 1.66 24.43
CA VAL A 102 -23.99 1.43 25.88
C VAL A 102 -24.68 2.54 26.66
N ASP A 103 -24.52 3.80 26.24
CA ASP A 103 -25.18 4.96 26.85
C ASP A 103 -26.72 4.94 26.73
N LEU A 104 -27.25 4.17 25.77
CA LEU A 104 -28.68 4.00 25.54
C LEU A 104 -29.27 2.80 26.29
N ILE A 105 -28.47 2.02 27.02
CA ILE A 105 -28.95 0.91 27.84
C ILE A 105 -29.66 1.51 29.07
N PRO A 106 -30.98 1.29 29.24
CA PRO A 106 -31.68 1.75 30.43
C PRO A 106 -31.05 1.11 31.67
N ASP A 107 -30.75 1.92 32.68
CA ASP A 107 -30.19 1.46 33.95
C ASP A 107 -31.24 0.60 34.68
N MET A 108 -31.25 -0.70 34.38
CA MET A 108 -32.17 -1.69 34.95
C MET A 108 -31.94 -1.93 36.45
N SER A 109 -31.05 -1.19 37.11
CA SER A 109 -30.72 -1.36 38.52
C SER A 109 -31.67 -0.64 39.49
N LYS A 110 -32.71 0.07 39.02
CA LYS A 110 -33.59 0.88 39.89
C LYS A 110 -35.07 0.50 39.98
N ASP A 111 -35.56 -0.47 39.20
CA ASP A 111 -37.00 -0.82 39.22
C ASP A 111 -37.37 -2.02 40.11
N ASP A 112 -36.40 -2.77 40.65
CA ASP A 112 -36.68 -3.96 41.49
C ASP A 112 -36.82 -3.68 43.00
N GLN A 113 -36.82 -2.42 43.46
CA GLN A 113 -37.02 -2.08 44.89
C GLN A 113 -38.35 -1.37 45.21
N ALA A 114 -39.27 -1.21 44.26
CA ALA A 114 -40.56 -0.55 44.49
C ALA A 114 -41.76 -1.52 44.64
N GLY A 115 -41.50 -2.81 44.90
CA GLY A 115 -42.55 -3.84 44.88
C GLY A 115 -42.43 -4.92 45.96
N ALA A 116 -42.14 -4.54 47.20
CA ALA A 116 -42.32 -5.42 48.36
C ALA A 116 -43.04 -4.62 49.47
N GLU A 117 -44.36 -4.50 49.32
CA GLU A 117 -45.29 -4.26 50.43
C GLU A 117 -45.42 -5.53 51.29
#